data_AF-A0A8S1GNV3-F1
#
_entry.id   AF-A0A8S1GNV3-F1
#
_cell.length_a   1.000
_cell.length_b   1.000
_cell.length_c   1.000
_cell.angle_alpha   90.00
_cell.angle_beta   90.00
_cell.angle_gamma   90.00
#
_symmetry.space_group_name_H-M   'P 1'
#
loop_
_entity.id
_entity.type
_entity.pdbx_description
1 polymer ?
#
loop_
_entity_poly.entity_id
_entity_poly.type
_entity_poly.pdbx_seq_one_letter_code
_entity_poly.pdbx_strand_id
1 'polypeptide(L)'
;MYSTLEKYRKTLIPGEVQADLDKFKRASQILSFKELTRITAHESATFALSMALLADFDENEPSWTTSDQLLRYEKSIRCFSDRLPLSTIIQIPAGNLLAAANQEDSSITAIDRLADYGCDKSRFVGDAEYRKETIVGLAMTEVEQQFQDALELAEKYHLDAWDLHMASLENALTSLTIAEAKQILKSRGHLAKLRTRPEDFQKTLRSSVLPLLSSNEQFIAYLSLFSENEPEKKASPVLKKVLEKKKDVKAVKMFTDVKYLTNLIVSIPDKILWSLIDVFLIIPIGVEACELAARQLLDGTDVRPPGHPLTLFLLLRRDVEEFLELVAIKSRDEEIAYLERAAMYVEATPNVPQELKDCVKKRLEAMTSSREATASPDSESFTFGSSSDVGNAIMNRRRR
;
A
#
# COMPACT_ATOMS: atom_id res chain seq x y z
N MET A 1 60.27 -1.33 23.31
CA MET A 1 59.05 -1.26 22.48
C MET A 1 59.25 -0.56 21.12
N TYR A 2 60.34 0.18 20.89
CA TYR A 2 60.57 0.92 19.64
C TYR A 2 61.20 0.12 18.47
N SER A 3 61.78 -1.06 18.70
CA SER A 3 62.54 -1.79 17.66
C SER A 3 61.68 -2.66 16.72
N THR A 4 60.44 -2.95 17.09
CA THR A 4 59.56 -3.87 16.33
C THR A 4 58.82 -3.16 15.19
N LEU A 5 58.57 -1.85 15.31
CA LEU A 5 57.88 -1.04 14.30
C LEU A 5 58.78 -0.67 13.10
N GLU A 6 60.10 -0.65 13.28
CA GLU A 6 61.05 -0.33 12.22
C GLU A 6 61.12 -1.41 11.12
N LYS A 7 60.84 -2.66 11.49
CA LYS A 7 60.80 -3.80 10.54
C LYS A 7 59.58 -3.78 9.63
N TYR A 8 58.45 -3.22 10.07
CA TYR A 8 57.22 -3.12 9.25
C TYR A 8 57.25 -1.95 8.25
N ARG A 9 58.18 -1.02 8.41
CA ARG A 9 58.30 0.20 7.58
C ARG A 9 58.72 -0.05 6.13
N LYS A 10 59.35 -1.19 5.83
CA LYS A 10 60.00 -1.43 4.53
C LYS A 10 59.21 -2.31 3.55
N THR A 11 58.13 -2.95 3.98
CA THR A 11 57.53 -4.05 3.21
C THR A 11 56.09 -3.83 2.75
N LEU A 12 55.43 -2.73 3.10
CA LEU A 12 53.98 -2.57 2.87
C LEU A 12 53.54 -1.20 2.32
N ILE A 13 54.47 -0.30 1.96
CA ILE A 13 54.12 1.06 1.54
C ILE A 13 54.40 1.22 0.03
N PRO A 14 53.37 1.46 -0.80
CA PRO A 14 53.53 1.76 -2.23
C PRO A 14 54.46 2.97 -2.46
N GLY A 15 55.20 2.97 -3.57
CA GLY A 15 56.25 3.96 -3.84
C GLY A 15 55.80 5.43 -3.84
N GLU A 16 54.55 5.71 -4.19
CA GLU A 16 53.95 7.05 -4.13
C GLU A 16 53.78 7.52 -2.68
N VAL A 17 53.27 6.65 -1.80
CA VAL A 17 53.10 6.93 -0.37
C VAL A 17 54.45 7.13 0.33
N GLN A 18 55.52 6.49 -0.15
CA GLN A 18 56.88 6.68 0.35
C GLN A 18 57.43 8.08 0.02
N ALA A 19 57.12 8.62 -1.16
CA ALA A 19 57.51 9.96 -1.57
C ALA A 19 56.77 11.03 -0.76
N ASP A 20 55.48 10.81 -0.48
CA ASP A 20 54.68 11.68 0.39
C ASP A 20 55.17 11.62 1.84
N LEU A 21 55.55 10.44 2.34
CA LEU A 21 56.18 10.25 3.65
C LEU A 21 57.51 11.01 3.80
N ASP A 22 58.34 11.03 2.76
CA ASP A 22 59.61 11.76 2.77
C ASP A 22 59.40 13.27 2.62
N LYS A 23 58.34 13.70 1.92
CA LYS A 23 57.88 15.10 1.91
C LYS A 23 57.38 15.51 3.31
N PHE A 24 56.65 14.63 3.98
CA PHE A 24 56.18 14.78 5.36
C PHE A 24 57.32 14.85 6.38
N LYS A 25 58.36 14.03 6.25
CA LYS A 25 59.57 14.10 7.10
C LYS A 25 60.33 15.41 6.97
N ARG A 26 60.39 15.98 5.75
CA ARG A 26 61.02 17.28 5.54
C ARG A 26 60.17 18.40 6.13
N ALA A 27 58.85 18.30 5.99
CA ALA A 27 57.90 19.20 6.63
C ALA A 27 57.97 19.11 8.16
N SER A 28 58.21 17.91 8.72
CA SER A 28 58.26 17.68 10.18
C SER A 28 59.48 18.19 10.90
N GLN A 29 60.51 18.62 10.15
CA GLN A 29 61.68 19.29 10.70
C GLN A 29 61.47 20.81 10.87
N ILE A 30 60.41 21.35 10.26
CA ILE A 30 60.14 22.79 10.16
C ILE A 30 58.82 23.15 10.86
N LEU A 31 57.83 22.27 10.80
CA LEU A 31 56.51 22.43 11.39
C LEU A 31 56.41 21.64 12.70
N SER A 32 55.73 22.22 13.69
CA SER A 32 55.39 21.51 14.92
C SER A 32 54.57 20.26 14.60
N PHE A 33 54.67 19.24 15.45
CA PHE A 33 53.89 17.99 15.31
C PHE A 33 52.40 18.26 15.08
N LYS A 34 51.86 19.29 15.74
CA LYS A 34 50.47 19.75 15.64
C LYS A 34 50.10 20.34 14.28
N GLU A 35 51.02 21.07 13.65
CA GLU A 35 50.81 21.64 12.31
C GLU A 35 50.81 20.57 11.22
N LEU A 36 51.64 19.53 11.37
CA LEU A 36 51.63 18.38 10.46
C LEU A 36 50.32 17.62 10.53
N THR A 37 49.80 17.35 11.72
CA THR A 37 48.52 16.64 11.90
C THR A 37 47.36 17.43 11.28
N ARG A 38 47.39 18.76 11.34
CA ARG A 38 46.39 19.61 10.68
C ARG A 38 46.49 19.56 9.15
N ILE A 39 47.70 19.58 8.61
CA ILE A 39 47.93 19.49 7.16
C ILE A 39 47.55 18.09 6.64
N THR A 40 47.91 17.03 7.35
CA THR A 40 47.53 15.65 6.97
C THR A 40 46.03 15.40 7.07
N ALA A 41 45.32 16.04 8.01
CA ALA A 41 43.88 15.91 8.15
C ALA A 41 43.13 16.36 6.89
N HIS A 42 43.72 17.25 6.10
CA HIS A 42 43.17 17.68 4.82
C HIS A 42 43.36 16.67 3.68
N GLU A 43 44.35 15.76 3.77
CA GLU A 43 44.64 14.79 2.72
C GLU A 43 44.21 13.35 3.06
N SER A 44 44.28 12.95 4.34
CA SER A 44 43.84 11.62 4.78
C SER A 44 43.46 11.62 6.26
N ALA A 45 42.16 11.48 6.52
CA ALA A 45 41.57 11.34 7.85
C ALA A 45 42.23 10.22 8.68
N THR A 46 42.51 9.08 8.04
CA THR A 46 43.08 7.89 8.69
C THR A 46 44.55 8.11 9.08
N PHE A 47 45.33 8.80 8.23
CA PHE A 47 46.73 9.10 8.53
C PHE A 47 46.87 10.18 9.60
N ALA A 48 46.05 11.23 9.53
CA ALA A 48 45.99 12.26 10.56
C ALA A 48 45.61 11.68 11.91
N LEU A 49 44.65 10.75 11.93
CA LEU A 49 44.22 10.11 13.16
C LEU A 49 45.29 9.17 13.74
N SER A 50 45.94 8.36 12.92
CA SER A 50 47.01 7.47 13.40
C SER A 50 48.19 8.25 13.97
N MET A 51 48.50 9.42 13.41
CA MET A 51 49.46 10.35 14.01
C MET A 51 48.95 10.95 15.32
N ALA A 52 47.66 11.28 15.42
CA ALA A 52 47.07 11.82 16.65
C ALA A 52 47.04 10.80 17.80
N LEU A 53 46.83 9.52 17.51
CA LEU A 53 46.84 8.43 18.50
C LEU A 53 48.24 8.09 19.03
N LEU A 54 49.29 8.34 18.24
CA LEU A 54 50.68 8.10 18.63
C LEU A 54 51.26 9.24 19.47
N ALA A 55 50.59 10.38 19.52
CA ALA A 55 50.97 11.49 20.39
C ALA A 55 50.17 11.43 21.69
N ASP A 56 50.89 11.46 22.80
CA ASP A 56 50.31 11.73 24.12
C ASP A 56 49.86 13.21 24.14
N PHE A 57 48.58 13.46 23.84
CA PHE A 57 47.99 14.77 24.05
C PHE A 57 47.51 14.88 25.51
N ASP A 58 48.07 15.85 26.22
CA ASP A 58 47.66 16.24 27.56
C ASP A 58 46.21 16.75 27.55
N GLU A 59 45.40 16.41 28.56
CA GLU A 59 43.95 16.74 28.62
C GLU A 59 43.69 18.25 28.64
N ASN A 60 44.70 19.05 28.98
CA ASN A 60 44.63 20.52 29.03
C ASN A 60 44.94 21.20 27.68
N GLU A 61 45.27 20.46 26.63
CA GLU A 61 45.57 21.04 25.32
C GLU A 61 44.35 21.10 24.38
N PRO A 62 44.27 22.13 23.52
CA PRO A 62 43.22 22.20 22.51
C PRO A 62 43.36 21.04 21.53
N SER A 63 42.22 20.39 21.27
CA SER A 63 42.04 19.27 20.32
C SER A 63 42.84 19.45 19.03
N TRP A 64 43.45 18.35 18.57
CA TRP A 64 44.27 18.33 17.35
C TRP A 64 43.46 18.64 16.08
N THR A 65 42.14 18.44 16.13
CA THR A 65 41.21 18.73 15.03
C THR A 65 39.96 19.44 15.52
N THR A 66 39.38 20.24 14.62
CA THR A 66 38.06 20.86 14.81
C THR A 66 36.92 19.99 14.28
N SER A 67 37.24 18.88 13.59
CA SER A 67 36.24 17.96 13.04
C SER A 67 35.74 17.00 14.12
N ASP A 68 34.46 17.10 14.46
CA ASP A 68 33.80 16.21 15.42
C ASP A 68 33.87 14.73 14.96
N GLN A 69 33.78 14.48 13.65
CA GLN A 69 33.88 13.12 13.10
C GLN A 69 35.26 12.49 13.35
N LEU A 70 36.34 13.27 13.20
CA LEU A 70 37.70 12.79 13.45
C LEU A 70 37.95 12.55 14.93
N LEU A 71 37.40 13.40 15.81
CA LEU A 71 37.48 13.22 17.26
C LEU A 71 36.74 11.97 17.73
N ARG A 72 35.56 11.71 17.17
CA ARG A 72 34.81 10.49 17.48
C ARG A 72 35.57 9.25 17.00
N TYR A 73 36.11 9.30 15.78
CA TYR A 73 36.84 8.17 15.22
C TYR A 73 38.10 7.86 16.05
N GLU A 74 38.79 8.88 16.57
CA GLU A 74 39.87 8.73 17.55
C GLU A 74 39.43 7.99 18.81
N LYS A 75 38.36 8.46 19.44
CA LYS A 75 37.81 7.84 20.65
C LYS A 75 37.44 6.39 20.39
N SER A 76 36.87 6.07 19.24
CA SER A 76 36.54 4.70 18.86
C SER A 76 37.79 3.83 18.72
N ILE A 77 38.87 4.33 18.09
CA ILE A 77 40.11 3.56 18.01
C ILE A 77 40.71 3.33 19.40
N ARG A 78 40.71 4.34 20.27
CA ARG A 78 41.18 4.18 21.66
C ARG A 78 40.33 3.20 22.47
N CYS A 79 39.02 3.19 22.26
CA CYS A 79 38.11 2.25 22.92
C CYS A 79 38.49 0.78 22.60
N PHE A 80 38.90 0.50 21.36
CA PHE A 80 39.27 -0.85 20.94
C PHE A 80 40.77 -1.15 20.97
N SER A 81 41.66 -0.16 21.15
CA SER A 81 43.12 -0.35 21.10
C SER A 81 43.63 -1.31 22.16
N ASP A 82 42.94 -1.40 23.28
CA ASP A 82 43.32 -2.28 24.40
C ASP A 82 42.86 -3.72 24.18
N ARG A 83 41.93 -3.95 23.25
CA ARG A 83 41.29 -5.26 23.01
C ARG A 83 41.65 -5.87 21.66
N LEU A 84 42.02 -5.04 20.68
CA LEU A 84 42.33 -5.47 19.32
C LEU A 84 43.69 -4.90 18.88
N PRO A 85 44.52 -5.69 18.16
CA PRO A 85 45.73 -5.17 17.55
C PRO A 85 45.40 -4.03 16.56
N LEU A 86 46.20 -2.97 16.58
CA LEU A 86 46.01 -1.82 15.68
C LEU A 86 45.93 -2.23 14.20
N SER A 87 46.69 -3.26 13.79
CA SER A 87 46.66 -3.82 12.44
C SER A 87 45.29 -4.37 12.01
N THR A 88 44.47 -4.80 12.97
CA THR A 88 43.10 -5.27 12.74
C THR A 88 42.14 -4.09 12.73
N ILE A 89 42.29 -3.15 13.66
CA ILE A 89 41.42 -1.96 13.78
C ILE A 89 41.44 -1.13 12.50
N ILE A 90 42.60 -0.90 11.90
CA ILE A 90 42.75 -0.08 10.68
C ILE A 90 42.10 -0.71 9.43
N GLN A 91 41.81 -2.01 9.46
CA GLN A 91 41.11 -2.70 8.36
C GLN A 91 39.59 -2.60 8.48
N ILE A 92 39.09 -2.21 9.65
CA ILE A 92 37.66 -2.02 9.90
C ILE A 92 37.26 -0.65 9.32
N PRO A 93 36.19 -0.57 8.52
CA PRO A 93 35.66 0.72 8.07
C PRO A 93 35.35 1.65 9.24
N ALA A 94 35.73 2.93 9.14
CA ALA A 94 35.58 3.90 10.24
C ALA A 94 34.15 3.97 10.79
N GLY A 95 33.14 3.91 9.92
CA GLY A 95 31.73 3.90 10.33
C GLY A 95 31.35 2.70 11.19
N ASN A 96 31.89 1.51 10.91
CA ASN A 96 31.62 0.31 11.71
C ASN A 96 32.30 0.40 13.08
N LEU A 97 33.51 0.97 13.12
CA LEU A 97 34.25 1.17 14.37
C LEU A 97 33.54 2.19 15.28
N LEU A 98 33.07 3.30 14.69
CA LEU A 98 32.26 4.31 15.37
C LEU A 98 30.97 3.70 15.92
N ALA A 99 30.23 2.96 15.10
CA ALA A 99 28.99 2.31 15.53
C ALA A 99 29.22 1.33 16.69
N ALA A 100 30.30 0.53 16.64
CA ALA A 100 30.64 -0.41 17.69
C ALA A 100 31.06 0.30 18.99
N ALA A 101 31.87 1.36 18.91
CA ALA A 101 32.26 2.16 20.07
C ALA A 101 31.05 2.82 20.72
N ASN A 102 30.12 3.32 19.89
CA ASN A 102 28.92 3.98 20.38
C ASN A 102 27.91 3.03 21.03
N GLN A 103 27.95 1.74 20.72
CA GLN A 103 27.17 0.72 21.41
C GLN A 103 27.70 0.39 22.81
N GLU A 104 29.02 0.51 23.03
CA GLU A 104 29.63 0.27 24.34
C GLU A 104 29.48 1.47 25.29
N ASP A 105 29.38 2.68 24.75
CA ASP A 105 29.28 3.91 25.53
C ASP A 105 27.82 4.32 25.79
N SER A 106 27.32 3.92 26.97
CA SER A 106 25.98 4.26 27.45
C SER A 106 25.71 5.78 27.62
N SER A 107 26.73 6.62 27.57
CA SER A 107 26.57 8.08 27.68
C SER A 107 26.15 8.75 26.37
N ILE A 108 26.26 8.04 25.24
CA ILE A 108 25.95 8.57 23.91
C ILE A 108 24.43 8.57 23.69
N THR A 109 23.88 9.75 23.40
CA THR A 109 22.44 9.94 23.17
C THR A 109 22.06 9.71 21.70
N ALA A 110 20.76 9.53 21.42
CA ALA A 110 20.28 9.46 20.04
C ALA A 110 20.65 10.71 19.22
N ILE A 111 20.70 11.89 19.85
CA ILE A 111 21.13 13.14 19.19
C ILE A 111 22.60 13.07 18.75
N ASP A 112 23.45 12.40 19.53
CA ASP A 112 24.86 12.29 19.20
C ASP A 112 25.05 11.36 17.99
N ARG A 113 24.28 10.27 17.92
CA ARG A 113 24.32 9.31 16.80
C ARG A 113 23.75 9.86 15.48
N LEU A 114 22.98 10.95 15.48
CA LEU A 114 22.45 11.58 14.26
C LEU A 114 23.53 11.87 13.19
N ALA A 115 24.69 12.35 13.62
CA ALA A 115 25.78 12.65 12.69
C ALA A 115 26.32 11.39 12.00
N ASP A 116 26.28 10.24 12.69
CA ASP A 116 26.71 8.95 12.15
C ASP A 116 25.70 8.43 11.12
N TYR A 117 24.44 8.90 11.19
CA TYR A 117 23.38 8.63 10.22
C TYR A 117 23.40 9.61 9.03
N GLY A 118 24.38 10.52 8.98
CA GLY A 118 24.50 11.55 7.95
C GLY A 118 23.53 12.72 8.13
N CYS A 119 22.93 12.87 9.30
CA CYS A 119 22.02 13.99 9.60
C CYS A 119 22.80 15.22 10.10
N ASP A 120 22.35 16.41 9.72
CA ASP A 120 22.92 17.66 10.20
C ASP A 120 22.40 17.98 11.61
N LYS A 121 23.23 17.75 12.62
CA LYS A 121 22.90 18.01 14.03
C LYS A 121 22.56 19.48 14.30
N SER A 122 23.22 20.42 13.62
CA SER A 122 22.98 21.85 13.82
C SER A 122 21.60 22.25 13.29
N ARG A 123 21.26 21.77 12.09
CA ARG A 123 19.94 21.99 11.49
C ARG A 123 18.86 21.27 12.28
N PHE A 124 19.09 20.04 12.73
CA PHE A 124 18.15 19.28 13.55
C PHE A 124 17.74 20.03 14.82
N VAL A 125 18.67 20.71 15.47
CA VAL A 125 18.37 21.53 16.66
C VAL A 125 17.64 22.82 16.28
N GLY A 126 18.02 23.50 15.19
CA GLY A 126 17.48 24.81 14.81
C GLY A 126 16.15 24.79 14.04
N ASP A 127 15.85 23.71 13.32
CA ASP A 127 14.74 23.62 12.36
C ASP A 127 13.76 22.52 12.78
N ALA A 128 12.56 22.92 13.21
CA ALA A 128 11.55 22.00 13.72
C ALA A 128 10.97 21.08 12.64
N GLU A 129 10.90 21.55 11.38
CA GLU A 129 10.38 20.76 10.27
C GLU A 129 11.41 19.69 9.87
N TYR A 130 12.66 20.10 9.63
CA TYR A 130 13.76 19.15 9.37
C TYR A 130 13.92 18.14 10.51
N ARG A 131 13.73 18.56 11.77
CA ARG A 131 13.76 17.66 12.93
C ARG A 131 12.69 16.58 12.84
N LYS A 132 11.44 16.98 12.56
CA LYS A 132 10.31 16.06 12.43
C LYS A 132 10.55 15.08 11.28
N GLU A 133 10.95 15.59 10.12
CA GLU A 133 11.27 14.77 8.94
C GLU A 133 12.40 13.78 9.22
N THR A 134 13.46 14.22 9.91
CA THR A 134 14.59 13.37 10.28
C THR A 134 14.14 12.25 11.22
N ILE A 135 13.36 12.56 12.26
CA ILE A 135 12.86 11.54 13.20
C ILE A 135 11.99 10.51 12.49
N VAL A 136 11.08 10.95 11.62
CA VAL A 136 10.23 10.05 10.82
C VAL A 136 11.08 9.22 9.85
N GLY A 137 12.05 9.84 9.18
CA GLY A 137 12.96 9.17 8.26
C GLY A 137 13.77 8.07 8.93
N LEU A 138 14.29 8.31 10.14
CA LEU A 138 14.98 7.30 10.94
C LEU A 138 14.06 6.12 11.27
N ALA A 139 12.79 6.38 11.61
CA ALA A 139 11.81 5.34 11.90
C ALA A 139 11.50 4.46 10.68
N MET A 140 11.61 5.00 9.46
CA MET A 140 11.36 4.26 8.22
C MET A 140 12.51 3.31 7.84
N THR A 141 13.70 3.46 8.44
CA THR A 141 14.85 2.60 8.12
C THR A 141 14.65 1.15 8.61
N GLU A 142 15.40 0.21 8.04
CA GLU A 142 15.39 -1.20 8.47
C GLU A 142 16.27 -1.43 9.72
N VAL A 143 17.10 -0.46 10.09
CA VAL A 143 18.08 -0.58 11.18
C VAL A 143 17.38 -0.39 12.53
N GLU A 144 17.37 -1.44 13.37
CA GLU A 144 16.68 -1.41 14.66
C GLU A 144 17.17 -0.29 15.58
N GLN A 145 18.48 -0.03 15.64
CA GLN A 145 19.04 1.06 16.44
C GLN A 145 18.50 2.43 16.01
N GLN A 146 18.35 2.68 14.71
CA GLN A 146 17.82 3.96 14.19
C GLN A 146 16.35 4.13 14.54
N PHE A 147 15.57 3.04 14.59
CA PHE A 147 14.20 3.07 15.06
C PHE A 147 14.09 3.38 16.56
N GLN A 148 14.96 2.77 17.39
CA GLN A 148 15.01 3.07 18.83
C GLN A 148 15.42 4.53 19.07
N ASP A 149 16.41 5.02 18.34
CA ASP A 149 16.82 6.42 18.38
C ASP A 149 15.70 7.36 17.95
N ALA A 150 14.93 6.98 16.92
CA ALA A 150 13.76 7.76 16.50
C ALA A 150 12.71 7.86 17.62
N LEU A 151 12.46 6.78 18.37
CA LEU A 151 11.54 6.80 19.52
C LEU A 151 12.05 7.70 20.66
N GLU A 152 13.34 7.60 21.00
CA GLU A 152 13.97 8.47 22.02
C GLU A 152 13.85 9.96 21.62
N LEU A 153 14.14 10.27 20.36
CA LEU A 153 14.02 11.63 19.83
C LEU A 153 12.56 12.10 19.78
N ALA A 154 11.63 11.23 19.38
CA ALA A 154 10.20 11.56 19.35
C ALA A 154 9.68 11.91 20.75
N GLU A 155 10.07 11.15 21.77
CA GLU A 155 9.72 11.46 23.16
C GLU A 155 10.28 12.83 23.59
N LYS A 156 11.57 13.08 23.30
CA LYS A 156 12.25 14.34 23.64
C LYS A 156 11.64 15.57 22.96
N TYR A 157 11.12 15.42 21.74
CA TYR A 157 10.56 16.50 20.95
C TYR A 157 9.03 16.45 20.83
N HIS A 158 8.36 15.67 21.68
CA HIS A 158 6.91 15.56 21.78
C HIS A 158 6.21 15.17 20.46
N LEU A 159 6.83 14.30 19.67
CA LEU A 159 6.19 13.65 18.53
C LEU A 159 5.48 12.37 19.00
N ASP A 160 4.32 12.08 18.42
CA ASP A 160 3.59 10.87 18.76
C ASP A 160 4.34 9.65 18.20
N ALA A 161 4.77 8.76 19.09
CA ALA A 161 5.36 7.48 18.70
C ALA A 161 4.44 6.68 17.76
N TRP A 162 3.11 6.85 17.86
CA TRP A 162 2.17 6.22 16.93
C TRP A 162 2.50 6.55 15.46
N ASP A 163 2.83 7.81 15.16
CA ASP A 163 3.17 8.25 13.80
C ASP A 163 4.45 7.57 13.29
N LEU A 164 5.44 7.36 14.15
CA LEU A 164 6.68 6.66 13.82
C LEU A 164 6.43 5.18 13.53
N HIS A 165 5.64 4.50 14.36
CA HIS A 165 5.27 3.09 14.10
C HIS A 165 4.45 2.97 12.80
N MET A 166 3.63 3.97 12.46
CA MET A 166 2.83 3.97 11.24
C MET A 166 3.72 4.17 10.00
N ALA A 167 4.64 5.14 10.03
CA ALA A 167 5.58 5.39 8.94
C ALA A 167 6.50 4.18 8.69
N SER A 168 7.00 3.55 9.77
CA SER A 168 7.78 2.31 9.69
C SER A 168 6.98 1.15 9.07
N LEU A 169 5.70 0.98 9.47
CA LEU A 169 4.84 -0.07 8.91
C LEU A 169 4.53 0.16 7.43
N GLU A 170 4.25 1.41 7.05
CA GLU A 170 4.02 1.78 5.65
C GLU A 170 5.23 1.41 4.80
N ASN A 171 6.42 1.90 5.16
CA ASN A 171 7.65 1.58 4.42
C ASN A 171 7.92 0.07 4.37
N ALA A 172 7.72 -0.62 5.49
CA ALA A 172 7.93 -2.07 5.54
C ALA A 172 7.02 -2.82 4.56
N LEU A 173 5.76 -2.42 4.41
CA LEU A 173 4.82 -3.08 3.51
C LEU A 173 5.01 -2.71 2.04
N THR A 174 5.44 -1.48 1.74
CA THR A 174 5.53 -0.98 0.37
C THR A 174 6.89 -1.23 -0.26
N SER A 175 7.96 -1.22 0.54
CA SER A 175 9.34 -1.19 0.05
C SER A 175 10.10 -2.50 0.28
N LEU A 176 9.65 -3.36 1.19
CA LEU A 176 10.35 -4.60 1.56
C LEU A 176 9.61 -5.86 1.08
N THR A 177 10.30 -7.00 1.15
CA THR A 177 9.63 -8.30 0.98
C THR A 177 8.70 -8.58 2.17
N ILE A 178 7.70 -9.42 1.96
CA ILE A 178 6.74 -9.77 3.02
C ILE A 178 7.40 -10.47 4.21
N ALA A 179 8.52 -11.18 3.99
CA ALA A 179 9.28 -11.81 5.04
C ALA A 179 9.97 -10.76 5.94
N GLU A 180 10.67 -9.80 5.33
CA GLU A 180 11.33 -8.70 6.03
C GLU A 180 10.31 -7.80 6.75
N ALA A 181 9.21 -7.46 6.07
CA ALA A 181 8.14 -6.67 6.66
C ALA A 181 7.57 -7.33 7.93
N LYS A 182 7.30 -8.64 7.89
CA LYS A 182 6.82 -9.39 9.06
C LYS A 182 7.83 -9.40 10.21
N GLN A 183 9.12 -9.50 9.89
CA GLN A 183 10.19 -9.45 10.88
C GLN A 183 10.22 -8.09 11.58
N ILE A 184 10.20 -6.99 10.82
CA ILE A 184 10.19 -5.62 11.35
C ILE A 184 8.93 -5.37 12.21
N LEU A 185 7.75 -5.73 11.69
CA LEU A 185 6.48 -5.58 12.42
C LEU A 185 6.49 -6.30 13.77
N LYS A 186 7.15 -7.45 13.83
CA LYS A 186 7.29 -8.24 15.06
C LYS A 186 8.35 -7.65 15.99
N SER A 187 9.56 -7.35 15.51
CA SER A 187 10.65 -6.86 16.36
C SER A 187 10.30 -5.53 17.03
N ARG A 188 9.68 -4.62 16.29
CA ARG A 188 9.30 -3.28 16.76
C ARG A 188 7.94 -3.23 17.46
N GLY A 189 7.20 -4.33 17.50
CA GLY A 189 5.87 -4.37 18.14
C GLY A 189 4.86 -3.40 17.52
N HIS A 190 4.93 -3.10 16.20
CA HIS A 190 4.07 -2.10 15.55
C HIS A 190 2.59 -2.31 15.83
N LEU A 191 2.10 -3.54 15.74
CA LEU A 191 0.68 -3.83 15.95
C LEU A 191 0.22 -3.54 17.38
N ALA A 192 1.08 -3.68 18.39
CA ALA A 192 0.73 -3.36 19.76
C ALA A 192 0.52 -1.85 19.94
N LYS A 193 1.39 -1.02 19.35
CA LYS A 193 1.25 0.44 19.39
C LYS A 193 0.10 0.92 18.51
N LEU A 194 0.02 0.48 17.26
CA LEU A 194 -0.92 1.03 16.28
C LEU A 194 -2.38 0.71 16.64
N ARG A 195 -2.64 -0.46 17.23
CA ARG A 195 -3.99 -0.87 17.67
C ARG A 195 -4.51 -0.10 18.90
N THR A 196 -3.70 0.76 19.53
CA THR A 196 -4.20 1.68 20.56
C THR A 196 -5.16 2.74 20.00
N ARG A 197 -5.06 3.02 18.69
CA ARG A 197 -5.95 3.94 17.94
C ARG A 197 -6.49 3.22 16.70
N PRO A 198 -7.45 2.28 16.86
CA PRO A 198 -7.85 1.36 15.79
C PRO A 198 -8.50 2.08 14.59
N GLU A 199 -9.34 3.08 14.82
CA GLU A 199 -10.01 3.83 13.76
C GLU A 199 -9.01 4.61 12.90
N ASP A 200 -8.08 5.32 13.54
CA ASP A 200 -6.99 6.04 12.86
C ASP A 200 -6.10 5.07 12.07
N PHE A 201 -5.77 3.92 12.67
CA PHE A 201 -4.93 2.92 12.01
C PHE A 201 -5.58 2.41 10.72
N GLN A 202 -6.83 2.00 10.78
CA GLN A 202 -7.56 1.52 9.60
C GLN A 202 -7.75 2.62 8.55
N LYS A 203 -8.03 3.86 8.98
CA LYS A 203 -8.15 5.01 8.08
C LYS A 203 -6.84 5.26 7.33
N THR A 204 -5.71 5.28 8.04
CA THR A 204 -4.39 5.51 7.44
C THR A 204 -3.96 4.36 6.54
N LEU A 205 -4.28 3.10 6.89
CA LEU A 205 -4.08 1.96 6.00
C LEU A 205 -4.78 2.17 4.65
N ARG A 206 -6.04 2.63 4.67
CA ARG A 206 -6.82 2.88 3.44
C ARG A 206 -6.28 4.07 2.64
N SER A 207 -5.90 5.16 3.30
CA SER A 207 -5.50 6.39 2.60
C SER A 207 -4.05 6.39 2.12
N SER A 208 -3.13 5.79 2.89
CA SER A 208 -1.69 5.94 2.67
C SER A 208 -1.04 4.65 2.19
N VAL A 209 -1.45 3.49 2.72
CA VAL A 209 -0.81 2.20 2.39
C VAL A 209 -1.41 1.59 1.13
N LEU A 210 -2.74 1.49 1.04
CA LEU A 210 -3.42 0.83 -0.10
C LEU A 210 -2.98 1.36 -1.48
N PRO A 211 -2.83 2.68 -1.72
CA PRO A 211 -2.43 3.19 -3.03
C PRO A 211 -1.00 2.82 -3.46
N LEU A 212 -0.14 2.49 -2.49
CA LEU A 212 1.28 2.19 -2.71
C LEU A 212 1.56 0.69 -2.92
N LEU A 213 0.55 -0.16 -2.75
CA LEU A 213 0.71 -1.60 -2.90
C LEU A 213 0.90 -1.97 -4.38
N SER A 214 1.95 -2.74 -4.67
CA SER A 214 2.34 -3.09 -6.03
C SER A 214 2.11 -4.57 -6.36
N SER A 215 1.99 -5.44 -5.34
CA SER A 215 1.86 -6.89 -5.52
C SER A 215 0.65 -7.49 -4.80
N ASN A 216 0.20 -8.64 -5.29
CA ASN A 216 -0.88 -9.41 -4.65
C ASN A 216 -0.47 -9.93 -3.26
N GLU A 217 0.82 -10.22 -3.04
CA GLU A 217 1.33 -10.66 -1.74
C GLU A 217 1.27 -9.53 -0.71
N GLN A 218 1.68 -8.32 -1.10
CA GLN A 218 1.54 -7.11 -0.29
C GLN A 218 0.07 -6.84 0.05
N PHE A 219 -0.82 -6.96 -0.93
CA PHE A 219 -2.26 -6.82 -0.71
C PHE A 219 -2.82 -7.83 0.29
N ILE A 220 -2.42 -9.10 0.19
CA ILE A 220 -2.84 -10.14 1.16
C ILE A 220 -2.33 -9.83 2.57
N ALA A 221 -1.09 -9.37 2.71
CA ALA A 221 -0.54 -8.95 3.99
C ALA A 221 -1.30 -7.74 4.56
N TYR A 222 -1.62 -6.75 3.72
CA TYR A 222 -2.44 -5.58 4.06
C TYR A 222 -3.81 -5.98 4.64
N LEU A 223 -4.54 -6.89 3.99
CA LEU A 223 -5.85 -7.35 4.49
C LEU A 223 -5.77 -8.00 5.89
N SER A 224 -4.61 -8.54 6.26
CA SER A 224 -4.42 -9.19 7.57
C SER A 224 -4.29 -8.22 8.75
N LEU A 225 -4.07 -6.93 8.47
CA LEU A 225 -3.86 -5.89 9.48
C LEU A 225 -5.17 -5.38 10.08
N PHE A 226 -6.27 -5.53 9.35
CA PHE A 226 -7.61 -5.11 9.75
C PHE A 226 -8.21 -6.04 10.81
N SER A 227 -9.11 -5.50 11.64
CA SER A 227 -9.89 -6.26 12.62
C SER A 227 -10.99 -7.09 11.96
N GLU A 228 -11.47 -8.13 12.65
CA GLU A 228 -12.46 -9.10 12.14
C GLU A 228 -13.78 -8.49 11.64
N ASN A 229 -14.14 -7.30 12.13
CA ASN A 229 -15.37 -6.62 11.74
C ASN A 229 -15.24 -5.85 10.42
N GLU A 230 -14.02 -5.58 9.97
CA GLU A 230 -13.75 -4.76 8.79
C GLU A 230 -13.96 -5.54 7.48
N PRO A 231 -14.41 -4.85 6.42
CA PRO A 231 -14.67 -5.49 5.14
C PRO A 231 -13.41 -6.14 4.53
N GLU A 232 -12.24 -5.50 4.68
CA GLU A 232 -10.95 -6.03 4.22
C GLU A 232 -10.67 -7.42 4.80
N LYS A 233 -10.88 -7.57 6.11
CA LYS A 233 -10.60 -8.82 6.82
C LYS A 233 -11.62 -9.89 6.46
N LYS A 234 -12.91 -9.54 6.44
CA LYS A 234 -14.02 -10.42 6.04
C LYS A 234 -13.86 -10.95 4.61
N ALA A 235 -13.39 -10.11 3.70
CA ALA A 235 -13.18 -10.49 2.30
C ALA A 235 -11.92 -11.37 2.09
N SER A 236 -10.94 -11.31 3.00
CA SER A 236 -9.63 -11.94 2.84
C SER A 236 -9.65 -13.43 2.45
N PRO A 237 -10.44 -14.32 3.09
CA PRO A 237 -10.43 -15.75 2.76
C PRO A 237 -10.91 -16.03 1.33
N VAL A 238 -11.88 -15.25 0.85
CA VAL A 238 -12.48 -15.42 -0.47
C VAL A 238 -11.59 -14.80 -1.54
N LEU A 239 -11.05 -13.60 -1.29
CA LEU A 239 -10.11 -12.96 -2.22
C LEU A 239 -8.85 -13.80 -2.43
N LYS A 240 -8.31 -14.43 -1.39
CA LYS A 240 -7.19 -15.39 -1.53
C LYS A 240 -7.52 -16.51 -2.52
N LYS A 241 -8.68 -17.13 -2.41
CA LYS A 241 -9.14 -18.19 -3.34
C LYS A 241 -9.29 -17.67 -4.77
N VAL A 242 -9.74 -16.42 -4.95
CA VAL A 242 -9.85 -15.79 -6.28
C VAL A 242 -8.46 -15.61 -6.89
N LEU A 243 -7.50 -15.10 -6.13
CA LEU A 243 -6.13 -14.88 -6.59
C LEU A 243 -5.37 -16.19 -6.87
N GLU A 244 -5.63 -17.24 -6.11
CA GLU A 244 -5.09 -18.59 -6.37
C GLU A 244 -5.59 -19.17 -7.70
N LYS A 245 -6.86 -18.92 -8.04
CA LYS A 245 -7.49 -19.44 -9.26
C LYS A 245 -7.22 -18.59 -10.50
N LYS A 246 -7.08 -17.27 -10.35
CA LYS A 246 -6.86 -16.33 -11.46
C LYS A 246 -5.57 -15.53 -11.23
N LYS A 247 -4.48 -15.99 -11.84
CA LYS A 247 -3.13 -15.39 -11.68
C LYS A 247 -3.00 -13.97 -12.23
N ASP A 248 -3.80 -13.62 -13.25
CA ASP A 248 -3.72 -12.31 -13.92
C ASP A 248 -4.53 -11.20 -13.19
N VAL A 249 -5.15 -11.53 -12.06
CA VAL A 249 -5.94 -10.56 -11.28
C VAL A 249 -5.01 -9.68 -10.45
N LYS A 250 -5.18 -8.36 -10.61
CA LYS A 250 -4.51 -7.36 -9.79
C LYS A 250 -5.41 -7.04 -8.59
N ALA A 251 -5.05 -7.58 -7.43
CA ALA A 251 -5.91 -7.53 -6.23
C ALA A 251 -6.24 -6.10 -5.79
N VAL A 252 -5.25 -5.20 -5.84
CA VAL A 252 -5.43 -3.78 -5.47
C VAL A 252 -6.52 -3.11 -6.32
N LYS A 253 -6.59 -3.44 -7.63
CA LYS A 253 -7.61 -2.87 -8.53
C LYS A 253 -9.03 -3.29 -8.18
N MET A 254 -9.21 -4.40 -7.46
CA MET A 254 -10.53 -4.82 -6.99
C MET A 254 -11.11 -3.84 -5.96
N PHE A 255 -10.27 -3.01 -5.34
CA PHE A 255 -10.68 -2.06 -4.29
C PHE A 255 -10.64 -0.59 -4.78
N THR A 256 -10.05 -0.33 -5.95
CA THR A 256 -9.80 1.03 -6.42
C THR A 256 -10.39 1.33 -7.81
N ASP A 257 -10.65 0.31 -8.63
CA ASP A 257 -11.12 0.48 -10.01
C ASP A 257 -12.47 -0.24 -10.21
N VAL A 258 -13.55 0.55 -10.18
CA VAL A 258 -14.95 0.09 -10.35
C VAL A 258 -15.11 -0.71 -11.64
N LYS A 259 -14.53 -0.25 -12.75
CA LYS A 259 -14.65 -0.90 -14.06
C LYS A 259 -13.90 -2.22 -14.08
N TYR A 260 -12.72 -2.26 -13.47
CA TYR A 260 -11.95 -3.50 -13.35
C TYR A 260 -12.71 -4.56 -12.54
N LEU A 261 -13.27 -4.19 -11.39
CA LEU A 261 -14.07 -5.10 -10.58
C LEU A 261 -15.34 -5.54 -11.32
N THR A 262 -16.03 -4.62 -12.01
CA THR A 262 -17.21 -4.93 -12.84
C THR A 262 -16.88 -5.99 -13.89
N ASN A 263 -15.81 -5.79 -14.68
CA ASN A 263 -15.39 -6.74 -15.71
C ASN A 263 -14.99 -8.10 -15.10
N LEU A 264 -14.37 -8.09 -13.92
CA LEU A 264 -14.06 -9.31 -13.20
C LEU A 264 -15.34 -10.05 -12.78
N ILE A 265 -16.34 -9.37 -12.21
CA ILE A 265 -17.63 -9.95 -11.82
C ILE A 265 -18.35 -10.56 -13.03
N VAL A 266 -18.45 -9.81 -14.13
CA VAL A 266 -19.11 -10.25 -15.37
C VAL A 266 -18.46 -11.51 -15.96
N SER A 267 -17.13 -11.64 -15.82
CA SER A 267 -16.38 -12.82 -16.27
C SER A 267 -16.61 -14.10 -15.44
N ILE A 268 -17.26 -14.01 -14.26
CA ILE A 268 -17.44 -15.15 -13.35
C ILE A 268 -18.81 -15.82 -13.59
N PRO A 269 -18.87 -17.13 -13.91
CA PRO A 269 -20.13 -17.85 -14.10
C PRO A 269 -21.08 -17.76 -12.90
N ASP A 270 -22.39 -17.70 -13.16
CA ASP A 270 -23.44 -17.46 -12.14
C ASP A 270 -23.31 -18.32 -10.88
N LYS A 271 -23.18 -19.64 -11.04
CA LYS A 271 -23.08 -20.57 -9.90
C LYS A 271 -21.90 -20.27 -8.98
N ILE A 272 -20.78 -19.83 -9.54
CA ILE A 272 -19.60 -19.43 -8.76
C ILE A 272 -19.84 -18.06 -8.13
N LEU A 273 -20.39 -17.13 -8.93
CA LEU A 273 -20.64 -15.77 -8.53
C LEU A 273 -21.57 -15.68 -7.31
N TRP A 274 -22.62 -16.50 -7.22
CA TRP A 274 -23.53 -16.53 -6.06
C TRP A 274 -22.81 -16.68 -4.70
N SER A 275 -21.71 -17.43 -4.66
CA SER A 275 -20.90 -17.62 -3.43
C SER A 275 -19.94 -16.46 -3.13
N LEU A 276 -19.76 -15.53 -4.07
CA LEU A 276 -18.80 -14.44 -3.99
C LEU A 276 -19.47 -13.06 -3.84
N ILE A 277 -20.74 -12.93 -4.24
CA ILE A 277 -21.45 -11.64 -4.26
C ILE A 277 -21.44 -10.95 -2.89
N ASP A 278 -21.73 -11.67 -1.82
CA ASP A 278 -21.74 -11.09 -0.47
C ASP A 278 -20.37 -10.49 -0.10
N VAL A 279 -19.27 -11.06 -0.62
CA VAL A 279 -17.92 -10.51 -0.45
C VAL A 279 -17.69 -9.29 -1.34
N PHE A 280 -18.15 -9.31 -2.58
CA PHE A 280 -18.04 -8.15 -3.46
C PHE A 280 -18.86 -6.97 -2.96
N LEU A 281 -19.99 -7.18 -2.28
CA LEU A 281 -20.82 -6.11 -1.74
C LEU A 281 -20.20 -5.40 -0.53
N ILE A 282 -19.35 -6.06 0.25
CA ILE A 282 -18.74 -5.47 1.45
C ILE A 282 -17.45 -4.71 1.16
N ILE A 283 -16.74 -5.02 0.07
CA ILE A 283 -15.47 -4.35 -0.24
C ILE A 283 -15.71 -2.90 -0.68
N PRO A 284 -14.72 -2.00 -0.49
CA PRO A 284 -14.76 -0.67 -1.08
C PRO A 284 -15.09 -0.77 -2.58
N ILE A 285 -15.82 0.21 -3.12
CA ILE A 285 -16.33 0.25 -4.52
C ILE A 285 -17.24 -0.91 -4.95
N GLY A 286 -17.52 -1.84 -4.04
CA GLY A 286 -18.22 -3.09 -4.32
C GLY A 286 -19.66 -2.94 -4.80
N VAL A 287 -20.44 -2.12 -4.10
CA VAL A 287 -21.84 -1.84 -4.42
C VAL A 287 -21.98 -1.29 -5.84
N GLU A 288 -21.23 -0.23 -6.16
CA GLU A 288 -21.26 0.40 -7.48
C GLU A 288 -20.83 -0.58 -8.60
N ALA A 289 -19.79 -1.38 -8.36
CA ALA A 289 -19.35 -2.39 -9.31
C ALA A 289 -20.38 -3.51 -9.52
N CYS A 290 -21.06 -3.94 -8.45
CA CYS A 290 -22.13 -4.94 -8.54
C CYS A 290 -23.34 -4.41 -9.32
N GLU A 291 -23.77 -3.17 -9.08
CA GLU A 291 -24.85 -2.52 -9.82
C GLU A 291 -24.52 -2.39 -11.32
N LEU A 292 -23.30 -1.96 -11.66
CA LEU A 292 -22.84 -1.90 -13.04
C LEU A 292 -22.73 -3.29 -13.69
N ALA A 293 -22.27 -4.29 -12.94
CA ALA A 293 -22.22 -5.66 -13.41
C ALA A 293 -23.63 -6.21 -13.68
N ALA A 294 -24.61 -5.90 -12.82
CA ALA A 294 -26.00 -6.28 -13.03
C ALA A 294 -26.57 -5.68 -14.33
N ARG A 295 -26.27 -4.41 -14.62
CA ARG A 295 -26.63 -3.76 -15.88
C ARG A 295 -26.04 -4.46 -17.11
N GLN A 296 -24.75 -4.81 -17.06
CA GLN A 296 -24.12 -5.53 -18.17
C GLN A 296 -24.65 -6.96 -18.31
N LEU A 297 -24.94 -7.64 -17.20
CA LEU A 297 -25.44 -9.01 -17.23
C LEU A 297 -26.92 -9.09 -17.61
N LEU A 298 -27.71 -8.01 -17.53
CA LEU A 298 -29.12 -8.01 -17.92
C LEU A 298 -29.30 -8.42 -19.39
N ASP A 299 -28.46 -7.89 -20.27
CA ASP A 299 -28.44 -8.20 -21.71
C ASP A 299 -27.36 -9.21 -22.09
N GLY A 300 -26.45 -9.48 -21.17
CA GLY A 300 -25.24 -10.25 -21.45
C GLY A 300 -24.21 -9.39 -22.18
N THR A 301 -23.13 -10.03 -22.57
CA THR A 301 -21.99 -9.43 -23.26
C THR A 301 -21.60 -10.31 -24.43
N ASP A 302 -20.73 -9.82 -25.31
CA ASP A 302 -20.22 -10.58 -26.46
C ASP A 302 -19.62 -11.95 -26.06
N VAL A 303 -19.14 -12.06 -24.82
CA VAL A 303 -18.48 -13.24 -24.28
C VAL A 303 -19.36 -14.09 -23.36
N ARG A 304 -20.57 -13.62 -23.02
CA ARG A 304 -21.43 -14.29 -22.04
C ARG A 304 -22.92 -13.99 -22.26
N PRO A 305 -23.80 -15.00 -22.25
CA PRO A 305 -25.25 -14.77 -22.32
C PRO A 305 -25.77 -13.95 -21.12
N PRO A 306 -27.01 -13.42 -21.20
CA PRO A 306 -27.68 -12.79 -20.07
C PRO A 306 -27.55 -13.60 -18.78
N GLY A 307 -27.26 -12.91 -17.69
CA GLY A 307 -27.12 -13.49 -16.37
C GLY A 307 -28.43 -14.02 -15.84
N HIS A 308 -28.34 -15.05 -15.00
CA HIS A 308 -29.51 -15.60 -14.32
C HIS A 308 -30.23 -14.52 -13.47
N PRO A 309 -31.58 -14.47 -13.40
CA PRO A 309 -32.31 -13.46 -12.60
C PRO A 309 -31.89 -13.42 -11.13
N LEU A 310 -31.66 -14.58 -10.52
CA LEU A 310 -31.08 -14.69 -9.17
C LEU A 310 -29.74 -13.95 -9.05
N THR A 311 -28.87 -14.02 -10.06
CA THR A 311 -27.59 -13.31 -10.04
C THR A 311 -27.80 -11.80 -10.00
N LEU A 312 -28.69 -11.27 -10.84
CA LEU A 312 -28.99 -9.84 -10.87
C LEU A 312 -29.57 -9.39 -9.53
N PHE A 313 -30.53 -10.15 -8.99
CA PHE A 313 -31.14 -9.88 -7.69
C PHE A 313 -30.11 -9.89 -6.55
N LEU A 314 -29.19 -10.86 -6.54
CA LEU A 314 -28.12 -10.91 -5.54
C LEU A 314 -27.13 -9.74 -5.68
N LEU A 315 -26.75 -9.37 -6.91
CA LEU A 315 -25.87 -8.22 -7.18
C LEU A 315 -26.51 -6.90 -6.71
N LEU A 316 -27.82 -6.79 -6.81
CA LEU A 316 -28.63 -5.66 -6.33
C LEU A 316 -29.06 -5.85 -4.87
N ARG A 317 -28.20 -6.45 -4.04
CA ARG A 317 -28.37 -6.57 -2.58
C ARG A 317 -29.67 -7.26 -2.13
N ARG A 318 -30.31 -8.05 -2.99
CA ARG A 318 -31.63 -8.67 -2.75
C ARG A 318 -32.73 -7.62 -2.60
N ASP A 319 -32.55 -6.46 -3.22
CA ASP A 319 -33.54 -5.40 -3.26
C ASP A 319 -34.51 -5.63 -4.43
N VAL A 320 -35.80 -5.69 -4.09
CA VAL A 320 -36.88 -5.93 -5.05
C VAL A 320 -37.11 -4.72 -5.94
N GLU A 321 -37.01 -3.52 -5.39
CA GLU A 321 -37.24 -2.26 -6.11
C GLU A 321 -36.11 -2.03 -7.12
N GLU A 322 -34.84 -2.15 -6.68
CA GLU A 322 -33.69 -2.00 -7.59
C GLU A 322 -33.70 -3.02 -8.73
N PHE A 323 -34.12 -4.26 -8.44
CA PHE A 323 -34.25 -5.29 -9.47
C PHE A 323 -35.32 -4.94 -10.50
N LEU A 324 -36.48 -4.46 -10.07
CA LEU A 324 -37.55 -4.04 -10.97
C LEU A 324 -37.16 -2.81 -11.79
N GLU A 325 -36.50 -1.84 -11.17
CA GLU A 325 -35.99 -0.66 -11.86
C GLU A 325 -34.97 -1.05 -12.94
N LEU A 326 -34.07 -2.00 -12.66
CA LEU A 326 -33.12 -2.52 -13.64
C LEU A 326 -33.83 -3.13 -14.84
N VAL A 327 -34.85 -3.97 -14.60
CA VAL A 327 -35.60 -4.63 -15.67
C VAL A 327 -36.43 -3.62 -16.48
N ALA A 328 -36.97 -2.59 -15.83
CA ALA A 328 -37.77 -1.53 -16.44
C ALA A 328 -36.97 -0.59 -17.38
N ILE A 329 -35.63 -0.71 -17.42
CA ILE A 329 -34.80 -0.03 -18.44
C ILE A 329 -35.13 -0.51 -19.85
N LYS A 330 -35.66 -1.74 -19.98
CA LYS A 330 -36.04 -2.34 -21.25
C LYS A 330 -37.30 -1.71 -21.83
N SER A 331 -37.49 -1.85 -23.14
CA SER A 331 -38.80 -1.55 -23.73
C SER A 331 -39.87 -2.50 -23.18
N ARG A 332 -41.14 -2.10 -23.23
CA ARG A 332 -42.25 -2.87 -22.66
C ARG A 332 -42.28 -4.33 -23.12
N ASP A 333 -42.07 -4.59 -24.40
CA ASP A 333 -42.12 -5.94 -24.96
C ASP A 333 -40.89 -6.78 -24.55
N GLU A 334 -39.72 -6.16 -24.48
CA GLU A 334 -38.48 -6.79 -24.01
C GLU A 334 -38.50 -7.08 -22.51
N GLU A 335 -39.11 -6.21 -21.71
CA GLU A 335 -39.37 -6.41 -20.29
C GLU A 335 -40.28 -7.63 -20.07
N ILE A 336 -41.40 -7.72 -20.79
CA ILE A 336 -42.30 -8.88 -20.71
C ILE A 336 -41.56 -10.17 -21.10
N ALA A 337 -40.85 -10.17 -22.23
CA ALA A 337 -40.09 -11.34 -22.69
C ALA A 337 -38.94 -11.72 -21.74
N TYR A 338 -38.36 -10.75 -21.03
CA TYR A 338 -37.41 -11.02 -19.95
C TYR A 338 -38.10 -11.67 -18.75
N LEU A 339 -39.21 -11.10 -18.27
CA LEU A 339 -39.94 -11.57 -17.09
C LEU A 339 -40.52 -12.98 -17.28
N GLU A 340 -41.02 -13.32 -18.48
CA GLU A 340 -41.47 -14.68 -18.81
C GLU A 340 -40.33 -15.70 -18.70
N ARG A 341 -39.15 -15.38 -19.25
CA ARG A 341 -37.95 -16.21 -19.10
C ARG A 341 -37.49 -16.28 -17.65
N ALA A 342 -37.52 -15.16 -16.94
CA ALA A 342 -37.10 -15.08 -15.56
C ALA A 342 -37.98 -15.94 -14.64
N ALA A 343 -39.30 -15.94 -14.86
CA ALA A 343 -40.25 -16.79 -14.13
C ALA A 343 -39.91 -18.28 -14.29
N MET A 344 -39.61 -18.72 -15.52
CA MET A 344 -39.18 -20.10 -15.77
C MET A 344 -37.87 -20.45 -15.04
N TYR A 345 -36.86 -19.57 -15.11
CA TYR A 345 -35.55 -19.82 -14.49
C TYR A 345 -35.62 -19.85 -12.96
N VAL A 346 -36.38 -18.94 -12.37
CA VAL A 346 -36.53 -18.82 -10.92
C VAL A 346 -37.31 -19.99 -10.33
N GLU A 347 -38.30 -20.54 -11.05
CA GLU A 347 -39.00 -21.76 -10.60
C GLU A 347 -38.15 -23.03 -10.74
N ALA A 348 -37.33 -23.12 -11.78
CA ALA A 348 -36.45 -24.27 -12.00
C ALA A 348 -35.24 -24.31 -11.05
N THR A 349 -34.87 -23.18 -10.44
CA THR A 349 -33.66 -23.08 -9.60
C THR A 349 -33.98 -23.35 -8.12
N PRO A 350 -33.28 -24.28 -7.45
CA PRO A 350 -33.50 -24.55 -6.04
C PRO A 350 -33.02 -23.39 -5.17
N ASN A 351 -33.69 -23.17 -4.02
CA ASN A 351 -33.33 -22.18 -3.00
C ASN A 351 -33.35 -20.70 -3.47
N VAL A 352 -34.15 -20.36 -4.47
CA VAL A 352 -34.38 -18.96 -4.84
C VAL A 352 -35.27 -18.28 -3.77
N PRO A 353 -34.92 -17.07 -3.30
CA PRO A 353 -35.76 -16.30 -2.38
C PRO A 353 -37.19 -16.11 -2.90
N GLN A 354 -38.19 -16.30 -2.03
CA GLN A 354 -39.60 -16.17 -2.40
C GLN A 354 -39.95 -14.74 -2.84
N GLU A 355 -39.27 -13.74 -2.27
CA GLU A 355 -39.40 -12.33 -2.65
C GLU A 355 -39.15 -12.10 -4.15
N LEU A 356 -38.12 -12.77 -4.71
CA LEU A 356 -37.81 -12.68 -6.14
C LEU A 356 -38.88 -13.38 -6.98
N LYS A 357 -39.35 -14.56 -6.55
CA LYS A 357 -40.45 -15.30 -7.20
C LYS A 357 -41.71 -14.44 -7.31
N ASP A 358 -42.13 -13.89 -6.18
CA ASP A 358 -43.36 -13.11 -6.07
C ASP A 358 -43.24 -11.81 -6.86
N CYS A 359 -42.09 -11.14 -6.80
CA CYS A 359 -41.82 -9.92 -7.54
C CYS A 359 -41.93 -10.13 -9.06
N VAL A 360 -41.21 -11.13 -9.60
CA VAL A 360 -41.23 -11.43 -11.04
C VAL A 360 -42.64 -11.76 -11.51
N LYS A 361 -43.37 -12.59 -10.74
CA LYS A 361 -44.74 -12.98 -11.07
C LYS A 361 -45.71 -11.80 -11.06
N LYS A 362 -45.71 -11.00 -9.99
CA LYS A 362 -46.58 -9.82 -9.85
C LYS A 362 -46.32 -8.78 -10.94
N ARG A 363 -45.05 -8.52 -11.26
CA ARG A 363 -44.69 -7.58 -12.32
C ARG A 363 -45.13 -8.08 -13.69
N LEU A 364 -44.96 -9.37 -13.98
CA LEU A 364 -45.41 -9.97 -15.23
C LEU A 364 -46.94 -9.85 -15.37
N GLU A 365 -47.70 -10.20 -14.34
CA GLU A 365 -49.17 -10.09 -14.30
C GLU A 365 -49.65 -8.64 -14.52
N ALA A 366 -48.99 -7.67 -13.89
CA ALA A 366 -49.34 -6.26 -14.06
C ALA A 366 -49.10 -5.77 -15.51
N MET A 367 -48.01 -6.21 -16.13
CA MET A 367 -47.62 -5.79 -17.47
C MET A 367 -48.49 -6.43 -18.57
N THR A 368 -48.94 -7.67 -18.36
CA THR A 368 -49.85 -8.39 -19.27
C THR A 368 -51.31 -7.95 -19.12
N SER A 369 -51.79 -7.73 -17.89
CA SER A 369 -53.17 -7.23 -17.66
C SER A 369 -53.38 -5.82 -18.26
N SER A 370 -52.34 -4.98 -18.21
CA SER A 370 -52.38 -3.65 -18.82
C SER A 370 -52.37 -3.69 -20.36
N ARG A 371 -51.94 -4.81 -20.98
CA ARG A 371 -51.99 -5.01 -22.45
C ARG A 371 -53.40 -5.39 -22.92
N GLU A 372 -54.11 -6.21 -22.14
CA GLU A 372 -55.50 -6.60 -22.43
C GLU A 372 -56.47 -5.42 -22.35
N ALA A 373 -56.25 -4.49 -21.41
CA ALA A 373 -57.04 -3.26 -21.29
C ALA A 373 -56.89 -2.30 -22.50
N THR A 374 -55.73 -2.30 -23.16
CA THR A 374 -55.48 -1.46 -24.36
C THR A 374 -55.88 -2.13 -25.67
N ALA A 375 -56.15 -3.43 -25.67
CA ALA A 375 -56.51 -4.20 -26.87
C ALA A 375 -58.02 -4.29 -27.15
N SER A 376 -58.86 -3.59 -26.37
CA SER A 376 -60.32 -3.59 -26.53
C SER A 376 -60.85 -2.23 -27.01
N PRO A 377 -61.08 -2.04 -28.33
CA PRO A 377 -62.09 -1.12 -28.82
C PRO A 377 -63.28 -1.90 -29.40
N ASP A 378 -64.44 -1.70 -28.77
CA ASP A 378 -65.81 -1.85 -29.26
C ASP A 378 -66.12 -2.90 -30.34
N SER A 379 -66.77 -3.97 -29.90
CA SER A 379 -67.70 -4.74 -30.73
C SER A 379 -69.07 -4.84 -30.06
N GLU A 380 -69.67 -3.69 -29.77
CA GLU A 380 -71.11 -3.62 -29.56
C GLU A 380 -71.82 -3.69 -30.93
N SER A 381 -72.32 -4.87 -31.24
CA SER A 381 -73.24 -5.11 -32.35
C SER A 381 -74.63 -4.55 -31.98
N PHE A 382 -74.84 -3.27 -32.26
CA PHE A 382 -76.17 -2.68 -32.26
C PHE A 382 -76.94 -3.14 -33.52
N THR A 383 -77.95 -3.96 -33.28
CA THR A 383 -79.00 -4.28 -34.25
C THR A 383 -80.01 -3.14 -34.29
N PHE A 384 -80.21 -2.52 -35.46
CA PHE A 384 -81.44 -1.78 -35.73
C PHE A 384 -81.84 -1.96 -37.19
N GLY A 385 -83.03 -2.54 -37.39
CA GLY A 385 -83.65 -2.63 -38.70
C GLY A 385 -84.36 -1.33 -39.06
N SER A 386 -84.31 -0.97 -40.34
CA SER A 386 -85.41 -0.25 -40.97
C SER A 386 -85.44 -0.56 -42.47
N SER A 387 -86.58 -1.11 -42.88
CA SER A 387 -87.02 -1.20 -44.27
C SER A 387 -87.38 0.19 -44.79
N SER A 388 -86.93 0.56 -46.00
CA SER A 388 -87.73 1.34 -46.97
C SER A 388 -87.02 1.44 -48.34
N ASP A 389 -87.77 1.00 -49.34
CA ASP A 389 -87.93 1.57 -50.68
C ASP A 389 -86.77 1.69 -51.68
N VAL A 390 -86.85 0.73 -52.62
CA VAL A 390 -86.63 0.78 -54.06
C VAL A 390 -86.92 2.14 -54.72
N GLY A 391 -86.00 2.65 -55.55
CA GLY A 391 -86.26 3.79 -56.44
C GLY A 391 -85.09 4.29 -57.30
N ASN A 392 -84.84 3.60 -58.42
CA ASN A 392 -84.23 4.01 -59.70
C ASN A 392 -83.65 5.44 -59.91
N ALA A 393 -82.44 5.50 -60.50
CA ALA A 393 -82.10 6.10 -61.82
C ALA A 393 -80.58 6.46 -61.89
N ILE A 394 -79.76 5.76 -62.69
CA ILE A 394 -79.39 6.10 -64.09
C ILE A 394 -78.68 7.48 -64.21
N MET A 395 -77.37 7.51 -64.48
CA MET A 395 -76.77 7.62 -65.82
C MET A 395 -75.30 8.02 -65.78
N ASN A 396 -74.51 7.29 -66.58
CA ASN A 396 -73.31 7.75 -67.28
C ASN A 396 -73.28 9.27 -67.59
N ARG A 397 -72.13 9.91 -67.35
CA ARG A 397 -71.25 10.35 -68.47
C ARG A 397 -69.91 10.94 -68.02
N ARG A 398 -68.89 10.41 -68.69
CA ARG A 398 -67.64 11.03 -69.19
C ARG A 398 -66.46 11.21 -68.23
N ARG A 399 -65.53 10.27 -68.41
CA ARG A 399 -64.08 10.46 -68.60
C ARG A 399 -63.69 11.87 -69.05
N ARG A 400 -62.68 12.43 -68.39
CA ARG A 400 -61.38 12.64 -69.03
C ARG A 400 -60.33 11.83 -68.29
#